data_AF-A0A2E7SHR5-F1
#
_entry.id   AF-A0A2E7SHR5-F1
#
_cell.length_a   1.000
_cell.length_b   1.000
_cell.length_c   1.000
_cell.angle_alpha   90.00
_cell.angle_beta   90.00
_cell.angle_gamma   90.00
#
_symmetry.space_group_name_H-M   'P 1'
#
loop_
_entity.id
_entity.type
_entity.pdbx_description
1 polymer ?
#
loop_
_entity_poly.entity_id
_entity_poly.type
_entity_poly.pdbx_seq_one_letter_code
_entity_poly.pdbx_strand_id
1 'polypeptide(L)'
;MKTVRIRQKIKAFLSERPRNTAEILEHINTTMRHGTTSQQLGNVLSKDKDIVKVGYIKRSGILSGGYDICEWAIVDWVKDKNPEWTPGQPFLLDRDDKF
;
A
#
# COMPACT_ATOMS: atom_id res chain seq x y z
N MET A 1 14.20 -8.80 -13.24
CA MET A 1 13.50 -10.10 -13.04
C MET A 1 12.88 -10.26 -11.64
N LYS A 2 13.59 -10.07 -10.51
CA LYS A 2 12.99 -10.20 -9.15
C LYS A 2 11.96 -9.11 -8.81
N THR A 3 12.30 -7.83 -9.07
CA THR A 3 11.43 -6.68 -8.77
C THR A 3 10.16 -6.63 -9.63
N VAL A 4 10.19 -7.21 -10.83
CA VAL A 4 9.01 -7.30 -11.71
C VAL A 4 7.99 -8.29 -11.13
N ARG A 5 8.47 -9.46 -10.67
CA ARG A 5 7.61 -10.51 -10.12
C ARG A 5 6.94 -10.12 -8.80
N ILE A 6 7.67 -9.43 -7.91
CA ILE A 6 7.09 -8.89 -6.67
C ILE A 6 6.02 -7.83 -6.98
N ARG A 7 6.25 -6.92 -7.95
CA ARG A 7 5.26 -5.91 -8.36
C ARG A 7 3.98 -6.54 -8.88
N GLN A 8 4.07 -7.55 -9.75
CA GLN A 8 2.90 -8.27 -10.26
C GLN A 8 2.09 -8.92 -9.13
N LYS A 9 2.76 -9.59 -8.18
CA LYS A 9 2.11 -10.16 -7.00
C LYS A 9 1.42 -9.10 -6.14
N ILE A 10 2.09 -7.97 -5.88
CA ILE A 10 1.49 -6.86 -5.13
C ILE A 10 0.25 -6.33 -5.84
N LYS A 11 0.31 -6.08 -7.15
CA LYS A 11 -0.84 -5.58 -7.93
C LYS A 11 -2.02 -6.54 -7.90
N ALA A 12 -1.76 -7.84 -8.04
CA ALA A 12 -2.81 -8.85 -7.89
C ALA A 12 -3.44 -8.82 -6.50
N PHE A 13 -2.63 -8.73 -5.43
CA PHE A 13 -3.13 -8.66 -4.05
C PHE A 13 -3.90 -7.37 -3.73
N LEU A 14 -3.55 -6.26 -4.39
CA LEU A 14 -4.20 -4.95 -4.24
C LEU A 14 -5.42 -4.76 -5.14
N SER A 15 -5.73 -5.70 -6.03
CA SER A 15 -6.80 -5.55 -7.03
C SER A 15 -8.20 -5.44 -6.42
N GLU A 16 -8.43 -6.06 -5.26
CA GLU A 16 -9.75 -6.12 -4.61
C GLU A 16 -10.05 -4.90 -3.73
N ARG A 17 -9.09 -4.50 -2.88
CA ARG A 17 -9.19 -3.34 -1.97
C ARG A 17 -7.79 -2.87 -1.54
N PRO A 18 -7.66 -1.64 -0.99
CA PRO A 18 -6.43 -1.17 -0.39
C PRO A 18 -5.93 -2.09 0.72
N ARG A 19 -4.61 -2.12 0.90
CA ARG A 19 -3.94 -2.89 1.96
C ARG A 19 -2.84 -2.06 2.60
N ASN A 20 -2.61 -2.27 3.89
CA ASN A 20 -1.50 -1.62 4.58
C ASN A 20 -0.16 -2.32 4.29
N THR A 21 0.96 -1.63 4.55
CA THR A 21 2.31 -2.16 4.29
C THR A 21 2.57 -3.51 4.98
N ALA A 22 2.00 -3.76 6.16
CA ALA A 22 2.21 -5.01 6.90
C ALA A 22 1.47 -6.19 6.24
N GLU A 23 0.21 -6.00 5.84
CA GLU A 23 -0.56 -7.01 5.09
C GLU A 23 0.16 -7.40 3.78
N ILE A 24 0.70 -6.42 3.07
CA ILE A 24 1.44 -6.66 1.81
C ILE A 24 2.75 -7.43 2.10
N LEU A 25 3.47 -7.05 3.15
CA LEU A 25 4.71 -7.71 3.54
C LEU A 25 4.48 -9.18 3.89
N GLU A 26 3.45 -9.46 4.69
CA GLU A 26 3.05 -10.81 5.05
C GLU A 26 2.68 -11.63 3.81
N HIS A 27 1.84 -11.07 2.92
CA HIS A 27 1.46 -11.75 1.68
C HIS A 27 2.67 -12.09 0.79
N ILE A 28 3.63 -11.17 0.66
CA ILE A 28 4.83 -11.41 -0.12
C ILE A 28 5.73 -12.48 0.52
N ASN A 29 5.94 -12.39 1.83
CA ASN A 29 6.86 -13.29 2.52
C ASN A 29 6.30 -14.71 2.68
N THR A 30 4.98 -14.87 2.71
CA THR A 30 4.32 -16.19 2.74
C THR A 30 4.20 -16.85 1.37
N THR A 31 4.20 -16.06 0.29
CA THR A 31 3.98 -16.58 -1.07
C THR A 31 5.22 -16.56 -1.97
N MET A 32 6.40 -16.28 -1.41
CA MET A 32 7.69 -16.28 -2.12
C MET A 32 8.77 -17.03 -1.34
N ARG A 33 9.64 -17.78 -2.06
CA ARG A 33 10.78 -18.52 -1.45
C ARG A 33 11.75 -17.60 -0.70
N HIS A 34 11.97 -16.40 -1.22
CA HIS A 34 12.76 -15.36 -0.58
C HIS A 34 11.90 -14.12 -0.48
N GLY A 35 11.59 -13.74 0.75
CA GLY A 35 10.83 -12.55 1.06
C GLY A 35 11.59 -11.24 0.80
N THR A 36 11.04 -10.17 1.36
CA THR A 36 11.60 -8.82 1.36
C THR A 36 11.53 -8.25 2.78
N THR A 37 12.28 -7.17 3.03
CA THR A 37 12.10 -6.37 4.25
C THR A 37 11.01 -5.31 4.06
N SER A 38 10.44 -4.79 5.15
CA SER A 38 9.48 -3.69 5.14
C SER A 38 10.03 -2.44 4.42
N GLN A 39 11.30 -2.11 4.66
CA GLN A 39 11.97 -0.97 4.03
C GLN A 39 12.14 -1.17 2.51
N GLN A 40 12.56 -2.36 2.09
CA GLN A 40 12.67 -2.69 0.67
C GLN A 40 11.29 -2.70 0.00
N LEU A 41 10.26 -3.20 0.68
CA LEU A 41 8.89 -3.18 0.20
C LEU A 41 8.38 -1.74 0.02
N GLY A 42 8.60 -0.87 1.00
CA GLY A 42 8.23 0.55 0.90
C GLY A 42 8.89 1.25 -0.29
N ASN A 43 10.14 0.91 -0.60
CA ASN A 43 10.85 1.41 -1.79
C ASN A 43 10.27 0.87 -3.09
N VAL A 44 9.80 -0.39 -3.11
CA VAL A 44 9.14 -0.98 -4.29
C VAL A 44 7.80 -0.31 -4.55
N LEU A 45 6.99 -0.14 -3.50
CA LEU A 45 5.66 0.49 -3.56
C LEU A 45 5.76 1.94 -4.03
N SER A 46 6.63 2.74 -3.41
CA SER A 46 6.80 4.16 -3.73
C SER A 46 7.32 4.43 -5.15
N LYS A 47 7.96 3.45 -5.80
CA LYS A 47 8.56 3.60 -7.14
C LYS A 47 7.70 3.05 -8.27
N ASP A 48 6.62 2.34 -7.96
CA ASP A 48 5.72 1.78 -8.98
C ASP A 48 4.63 2.81 -9.28
N LYS A 49 4.53 3.28 -10.54
CA LYS A 49 3.58 4.33 -10.93
C LYS A 49 2.12 3.86 -10.89
N ASP A 50 1.90 2.55 -10.90
CA ASP A 50 0.55 1.98 -10.88
C ASP A 50 0.07 1.71 -9.44
N ILE A 51 0.90 1.99 -8.44
CA ILE A 51 0.59 1.82 -7.01
C ILE A 51 0.73 3.18 -6.33
N VAL A 52 -0.28 3.53 -5.54
CA VAL A 52 -0.35 4.84 -4.89
C VAL A 52 -0.63 4.69 -3.41
N LYS A 53 -0.01 5.56 -2.61
CA LYS A 53 -0.30 5.64 -1.17
C LYS A 53 -1.62 6.39 -1.02
N VAL A 54 -2.62 5.69 -0.49
CA VAL A 54 -3.99 6.20 -0.33
C VAL A 54 -4.30 6.61 1.10
N GLY A 55 -3.48 6.20 2.07
CA GLY A 55 -3.66 6.57 3.46
C GLY A 55 -2.38 6.42 4.27
N TYR A 56 -2.33 7.10 5.42
CA TYR A 56 -1.32 6.83 6.43
C TYR A 56 -1.85 7.14 7.84
N ILE A 57 -1.37 6.38 8.82
CA ILE A 57 -1.54 6.66 10.24
C ILE A 57 -0.15 6.86 10.82
N LYS A 58 0.12 8.07 11.32
CA LYS A 58 1.32 8.37 12.08
C LYS A 58 1.05 8.15 13.56
N ARG A 59 1.69 7.15 14.15
CA ARG A 59 1.67 6.90 15.59
C ARG A 59 2.94 7.47 16.20
N SER A 60 2.80 8.25 17.26
CA SER A 60 3.92 8.73 18.07
C SER A 60 3.52 8.66 19.53
N GLY A 61 4.38 8.08 20.36
CA GLY A 61 4.13 7.96 21.79
C GLY A 61 5.42 7.79 22.57
N ILE A 62 5.43 8.24 23.83
CA ILE A 62 6.60 8.20 24.70
C ILE A 62 7.11 6.77 24.94
N LEU A 63 6.20 5.78 24.93
CA LEU A 63 6.52 4.36 25.12
C LEU A 63 6.68 3.61 23.79
N SER A 64 5.82 3.87 22.82
CA SER A 64 5.77 3.11 21.56
C SER A 64 6.77 3.56 20.50
N GLY A 65 7.45 4.68 20.72
CA GLY A 65 8.20 5.38 19.66
C GLY A 65 7.28 5.91 18.56
N GLY A 66 7.90 6.33 17.46
CA GLY A 66 7.23 6.83 16.26
C GLY A 66 7.23 5.81 15.12
N TYR A 67 6.07 5.54 14.53
CA TYR A 67 5.96 4.71 13.33
C TYR A 67 4.78 5.11 12.45
N ASP A 68 4.91 4.85 11.15
CA ASP A 68 3.88 5.11 10.16
C ASP A 68 3.29 3.78 9.65
N ILE A 69 1.96 3.67 9.65
CA ILE A 69 1.24 2.64 8.91
C ILE A 69 0.76 3.28 7.63
N CYS A 70 1.29 2.87 6.48
CA CYS A 70 0.85 3.35 5.17
C CYS A 70 -0.12 2.36 4.54
N GLU A 71 -1.12 2.89 3.84
CA GLU A 71 -2.10 2.14 3.05
C GLU A 71 -1.90 2.41 1.56
N TRP A 72 -2.03 1.36 0.76
CA TRP A 72 -1.68 1.35 -0.66
C TRP A 72 -2.81 0.74 -1.49
N ALA A 73 -3.00 1.27 -2.69
CA ALA A 73 -3.95 0.76 -3.67
C ALA A 73 -3.34 0.82 -5.08
N ILE A 74 -3.92 0.08 -6.03
CA ILE A 74 -3.62 0.28 -7.45
C ILE A 74 -4.39 1.50 -7.97
N VAL A 75 -3.78 2.23 -8.91
CA VAL A 75 -4.38 3.43 -9.51
C VAL A 75 -5.75 3.14 -10.13
N ASP A 76 -5.90 1.98 -10.77
CA ASP A 76 -7.17 1.60 -11.41
C ASP A 76 -8.29 1.42 -10.38
N TRP A 77 -8.00 0.85 -9.21
CA TRP A 77 -8.96 0.72 -8.11
C TRP A 77 -9.36 2.11 -7.56
N VAL A 78 -8.39 3.02 -7.45
CA VAL A 78 -8.65 4.40 -7.01
C VAL A 78 -9.56 5.13 -8.00
N LYS A 79 -9.28 5.01 -9.30
CA LYS A 79 -10.08 5.63 -10.36
C LYS A 79 -11.49 5.04 -10.47
N ASP A 80 -11.65 3.74 -10.20
CA ASP A 80 -12.97 3.11 -10.10
C ASP A 80 -13.84 3.74 -9.00
N LYS A 81 -13.22 4.10 -7.85
CA LYS A 81 -13.94 4.73 -6.73
C LYS A 81 -14.08 6.25 -6.84
N ASN A 82 -13.11 6.91 -7.46
CA ASN A 82 -13.11 8.35 -7.67
C ASN A 82 -12.50 8.66 -9.06
N PRO A 83 -13.31 8.70 -10.13
CA PRO A 83 -12.84 8.91 -11.50
C PRO A 83 -12.10 10.23 -11.72
N GLU A 84 -12.45 11.27 -10.94
CA GLU A 84 -11.83 12.60 -11.00
C GLU A 84 -10.49 12.67 -10.24
N TRP A 85 -10.15 11.63 -9.47
CA TRP A 85 -8.89 11.60 -8.74
C TRP A 85 -7.70 11.54 -9.69
N THR A 86 -6.72 12.40 -9.44
CA THR A 86 -5.47 12.44 -10.20
C THR A 86 -4.27 12.07 -9.32
N PRO A 87 -3.26 11.36 -9.87
CA PRO A 87 -2.04 11.04 -9.13
C PRO A 87 -1.38 12.28 -8.53
N GLY A 88 -1.16 12.26 -7.22
CA GLY A 88 -0.58 13.36 -6.46
C GLY A 88 -1.59 14.14 -5.61
N GLN A 89 -2.90 14.00 -5.87
CA GLN A 89 -3.93 14.51 -4.98
C GLN A 89 -4.14 13.57 -3.78
N PRO A 90 -4.46 14.10 -2.59
CA PRO A 90 -4.92 13.27 -1.48
C PRO A 90 -6.10 12.40 -1.91
N PHE A 91 -6.04 11.11 -1.61
CA PHE A 91 -7.17 10.23 -1.80
C PHE A 91 -8.02 10.24 -0.52
N LEU A 92 -9.16 10.90 -0.59
CA LEU A 92 -10.15 10.93 0.48
C LEU A 92 -11.24 9.94 0.11
N LEU A 93 -11.28 8.79 0.79
CA LEU A 93 -12.50 8.01 0.86
C LEU A 93 -13.37 8.70 1.90
N ASP A 94 -14.63 8.98 1.55
CA ASP A 94 -15.63 9.27 2.56
C ASP A 94 -15.66 8.06 3.50
N ARG A 95 -15.01 8.23 4.65
CA ARG A 95 -15.18 7.31 5.75
C ARG A 95 -16.57 7.57 6.26
N ASP A 96 -17.54 6.79 5.79
CA ASP A 96 -18.69 6.47 6.61
C ASP A 96 -18.17 5.73 7.85
N ASP A 97 -17.67 6.52 8.81
CA ASP A 97 -17.18 6.11 10.11
C ASP A 97 -18.35 5.50 10.89
N LYS A 98 -18.57 4.20 10.71
CA LYS A 98 -19.23 3.40 11.73
C LYS A 98 -18.14 2.82 12.63
N PHE A 99 -17.81 3.61 13.66
CA PHE A 99 -17.14 3.14 14.87
C PHE A 99 -17.96 2.06 15.56
#